data_AF-A0A1G2YWH1-F1
#
_entry.id   AF-A0A1G2YWH1-F1
#
_cell.length_a   1.000
_cell.length_b   1.000
_cell.length_c   1.000
_cell.angle_alpha   90.00
_cell.angle_beta   90.00
_cell.angle_gamma   90.00
#
_symmetry.space_group_name_H-M   'P 1'
#
loop_
_entity.id
_entity.type
_entity.pdbx_description
1 polymer ?
#
loop_
_entity_poly.entity_id
_entity_poly.type
_entity_poly.pdbx_seq_one_letter_code
_entity_poly.pdbx_strand_id
1 'polypeptide(L)'
;MNAKKKQLITVLLLAGLLLVGLVVVDGCKKSEPKPAAPAAPAAPAAPTMSQAAKETASQVVQAVEQTTCPVMGGAVNKDIFVEYKGKKVYFCCPECKAKFEKEPEKFIAKLPQFNK
;
A
#
# COMPACT_ATOMS: atom_id res chain seq x y z
N MET A 1 -24.67 21.56 33.71
CA MET A 1 -24.57 20.23 33.06
C MET A 1 -25.25 19.21 33.97
N ASN A 2 -26.34 18.60 33.51
CA ASN A 2 -27.24 17.82 34.35
C ASN A 2 -26.63 16.48 34.78
N ALA A 3 -26.70 16.15 36.08
CA ALA A 3 -26.11 14.95 36.68
C ALA A 3 -26.52 13.65 35.97
N LYS A 4 -27.73 13.60 35.42
CA LYS A 4 -28.26 12.49 34.61
C LYS A 4 -27.48 12.26 33.31
N LYS A 5 -27.02 13.34 32.66
CA LYS A 5 -26.17 13.27 31.44
C LYS A 5 -24.73 12.85 31.78
N LYS A 6 -24.24 13.18 32.98
CA LYS A 6 -22.91 12.76 33.45
C LYS A 6 -22.89 11.28 33.80
N GLN A 7 -23.95 10.76 34.44
CA GLN A 7 -24.08 9.32 34.72
C GLN A 7 -24.19 8.48 33.45
N LEU A 8 -24.94 8.93 32.44
CA LEU A 8 -25.11 8.20 31.19
C LEU A 8 -23.77 8.03 30.42
N ILE A 9 -22.93 9.07 30.43
CA ILE A 9 -21.61 9.05 29.77
C ILE A 9 -20.65 8.09 30.50
N THR A 10 -20.64 8.09 31.84
CA THR A 10 -19.79 7.19 32.62
C THR A 10 -20.14 5.72 32.41
N VAL A 11 -21.44 5.38 32.34
CA VAL A 11 -21.89 4.01 32.09
C VAL A 11 -21.53 3.55 30.67
N LEU A 12 -21.66 4.43 29.66
CA LEU A 12 -21.25 4.13 28.28
C LEU A 12 -19.74 3.91 28.14
N LEU A 13 -18.92 4.69 28.85
CA LEU A 13 -17.46 4.53 28.83
C LEU A 13 -17.01 3.23 29.52
N LEU A 14 -17.63 2.86 30.66
CA LEU A 14 -17.31 1.62 31.36
C LEU A 14 -17.76 0.38 30.58
N ALA A 15 -18.94 0.41 29.94
CA ALA A 15 -19.42 -0.69 29.09
C ALA A 15 -18.58 -0.85 27.81
N GLY A 16 -18.12 0.26 27.21
CA GLY A 16 -17.24 0.24 26.05
C GLY A 16 -15.86 -0.34 26.34
N LEU A 17 -15.29 -0.06 27.52
CA LEU A 17 -13.99 -0.60 27.92
C LEU A 17 -14.02 -2.14 28.13
N LEU A 18 -15.17 -2.67 28.53
CA LEU A 18 -15.38 -4.10 28.80
C LEU A 18 -15.55 -4.93 27.51
N LEU A 19 -16.06 -4.32 26.43
CA LEU A 19 -16.24 -5.00 25.13
C LEU A 19 -14.94 -5.11 24.31
N VAL A 20 -13.96 -4.22 24.51
CA VAL A 20 -12.68 -4.24 23.77
C VAL A 20 -11.73 -5.33 24.28
N GLY A 21 -11.88 -5.80 25.53
CA GLY A 21 -11.02 -6.83 26.11
C GLY A 21 -11.22 -8.25 25.56
N LEU A 22 -12.37 -8.55 24.94
CA LEU A 22 -12.72 -9.91 24.51
C LEU A 22 -12.20 -10.27 23.11
N VAL A 23 -11.72 -9.30 22.32
CA VAL A 23 -11.34 -9.50 20.91
C VAL A 23 -9.84 -9.85 20.72
N VAL A 24 -9.01 -9.79 21.77
CA VAL A 24 -7.54 -9.88 21.63
C VAL A 24 -6.96 -11.29 21.85
N VAL A 25 -7.78 -12.30 22.18
CA VAL A 25 -7.26 -13.61 22.63
C VAL A 25 -7.20 -14.76 21.59
N ASP A 26 -7.64 -14.56 20.33
CA ASP A 26 -7.74 -15.65 19.33
C ASP A 26 -6.86 -15.45 18.07
N GLY A 27 -5.65 -14.91 18.24
CA GLY A 27 -4.82 -14.41 17.13
C GLY A 27 -3.46 -15.07 16.90
N CYS A 28 -3.16 -16.24 17.50
CA CYS A 28 -1.92 -16.98 17.20
C CYS A 28 -2.04 -17.70 15.85
N LYS A 29 -1.71 -17.01 14.75
CA LYS A 29 -1.29 -17.69 13.51
C LYS A 29 -0.09 -16.99 12.88
N LYS A 30 1.03 -17.22 13.57
CA LYS A 30 2.42 -17.18 13.08
C LYS A 30 2.47 -17.66 11.63
N SER A 31 2.57 -16.72 10.70
CA SER A 31 2.97 -16.97 9.32
C SER A 31 4.26 -16.19 9.10
N GLU A 32 5.37 -16.91 9.16
CA GLU A 32 6.71 -16.40 8.86
C GLU A 32 6.86 -16.22 7.34
N PRO A 33 7.37 -15.07 6.86
CA PRO A 33 7.83 -14.96 5.48
C PRO A 33 9.26 -15.50 5.38
N LYS A 34 9.44 -16.61 4.66
CA LYS A 34 10.76 -17.09 4.22
C LYS A 34 11.13 -16.44 2.87
N PRO A 35 12.41 -16.08 2.62
CA PRO A 35 12.85 -15.08 1.63
C PRO A 35 12.86 -15.51 0.16
N ALA A 36 12.74 -14.51 -0.73
CA ALA A 36 13.24 -14.47 -2.12
C ALA A 36 14.77 -14.29 -2.13
N ALA A 37 15.63 -14.76 -3.05
CA ALA A 37 15.62 -15.55 -4.31
C ALA A 37 17.10 -16.03 -4.49
N PRO A 38 17.64 -16.52 -5.64
CA PRO A 38 17.03 -16.95 -6.92
C PRO A 38 17.62 -18.28 -7.48
N ALA A 39 16.94 -18.92 -8.46
CA ALA A 39 17.60 -19.72 -9.50
C ALA A 39 16.67 -20.05 -10.69
N ALA A 40 17.08 -19.59 -11.87
CA ALA A 40 16.89 -20.11 -13.23
C ALA A 40 15.46 -20.34 -13.82
N PRO A 41 15.19 -19.81 -15.03
CA PRO A 41 14.01 -20.18 -15.82
C PRO A 41 14.33 -21.34 -16.79
N ALA A 42 13.46 -22.33 -16.82
CA ALA A 42 13.29 -23.22 -17.96
C ALA A 42 11.78 -23.39 -18.20
N ALA A 43 11.31 -22.78 -19.29
CA ALA A 43 9.95 -22.89 -19.81
C ALA A 43 9.82 -24.14 -20.72
N PRO A 44 8.66 -24.43 -21.38
CA PRO A 44 7.26 -24.14 -21.05
C PRO A 44 6.33 -25.37 -21.25
N ALA A 45 5.10 -25.31 -20.74
CA ALA A 45 3.92 -25.89 -21.42
C ALA A 45 2.64 -25.24 -20.89
N ALA A 46 1.78 -24.80 -21.82
CA ALA A 46 0.52 -24.08 -21.59
C ALA A 46 -0.60 -24.99 -21.02
N PRO A 47 -1.78 -24.44 -20.63
CA PRO A 47 -2.79 -24.15 -21.64
C PRO A 47 -3.52 -22.79 -21.50
N THR A 48 -4.17 -22.49 -22.62
CA THR A 48 -5.02 -21.36 -23.00
C THR A 48 -6.37 -21.29 -22.27
N MET A 49 -6.88 -20.07 -22.01
CA MET A 49 -8.23 -19.52 -22.29
C MET A 49 -8.23 -18.05 -21.78
N SER A 50 -8.36 -17.01 -22.61
CA SER A 50 -9.58 -16.50 -23.29
C SER A 50 -10.63 -16.00 -22.27
N GLN A 51 -11.13 -14.76 -22.18
CA GLN A 51 -11.05 -13.50 -22.92
C GLN A 51 -11.72 -12.40 -22.05
N ALA A 52 -11.58 -11.13 -22.46
CA ALA A 52 -12.48 -9.99 -22.15
C ALA A 52 -12.36 -9.25 -20.80
N ALA A 53 -11.30 -8.46 -20.66
CA ALA A 53 -11.34 -7.11 -20.07
C ALA A 53 -10.20 -6.27 -20.68
N LYS A 54 -10.20 -6.20 -22.00
CA LYS A 54 -9.26 -5.43 -22.83
C LYS A 54 -10.06 -4.29 -23.44
N GLU A 55 -10.29 -3.22 -22.67
CA GLU A 55 -10.44 -1.83 -23.17
C GLU A 55 -10.69 -0.83 -22.03
N THR A 56 -9.61 -0.43 -21.35
CA THR A 56 -9.31 0.93 -20.84
C THR A 56 -8.00 0.81 -20.05
N ALA A 57 -6.95 0.38 -20.74
CA ALA A 57 -5.58 0.33 -20.21
C ALA A 57 -4.58 0.94 -21.21
N SER A 58 -5.12 1.74 -22.14
CA SER A 58 -4.37 2.60 -23.03
C SER A 58 -4.90 4.00 -22.78
N GLN A 59 -4.01 4.98 -22.72
CA GLN A 59 -4.27 6.40 -22.46
C GLN A 59 -4.28 6.86 -21.00
N VAL A 60 -3.23 6.51 -20.26
CA VAL A 60 -2.43 7.55 -19.59
C VAL A 60 -0.97 7.16 -19.64
N VAL A 61 -0.40 7.37 -20.83
CA VAL A 61 0.97 7.84 -20.97
C VAL A 61 1.03 9.22 -20.30
N GLN A 62 0.94 9.28 -18.97
CA GLN A 62 1.41 10.45 -18.25
C GLN A 62 2.91 10.25 -18.13
N ALA A 63 3.61 10.95 -19.02
CA ALA A 63 5.04 11.04 -19.10
C ALA A 63 5.65 11.00 -17.71
N VAL A 64 6.61 10.09 -17.52
CA VAL A 64 7.37 9.97 -16.30
C VAL A 64 8.22 11.24 -16.16
N GLU A 65 7.67 12.27 -15.53
CA GLU A 65 8.42 13.48 -15.16
C GLU A 65 9.40 13.18 -14.02
N GLN A 66 9.11 12.13 -13.24
CA GLN A 66 9.89 11.75 -12.08
C GLN A 66 11.17 11.00 -12.47
N THR A 67 12.30 11.68 -12.39
CA THR A 67 13.65 11.10 -12.57
C THR A 67 14.33 10.71 -11.26
N THR A 68 13.80 11.21 -10.13
CA THR A 68 14.40 11.10 -8.80
C THR A 68 13.50 10.33 -7.82
N CYS A 69 14.07 9.41 -7.05
CA CYS A 69 13.36 8.63 -6.04
C CYS A 69 12.84 9.55 -4.90
N PRO A 70 11.53 9.55 -4.58
CA PRO A 70 10.98 10.45 -3.56
C PRO A 70 11.39 10.08 -2.13
N VAL A 71 11.89 8.86 -1.91
CA VAL A 71 12.31 8.36 -0.60
C VAL A 71 13.73 8.80 -0.27
N MET A 72 14.69 8.54 -1.17
CA MET A 72 16.12 8.73 -0.91
C MET A 72 16.83 9.68 -1.88
N GLY A 73 16.17 10.17 -2.93
CA GLY A 73 16.78 11.08 -3.91
C GLY A 73 17.69 10.43 -4.95
N GLY A 74 17.79 9.09 -4.98
CA GLY A 74 18.56 8.37 -6.00
C GLY A 74 17.87 8.32 -7.37
N ALA A 75 18.60 7.89 -8.40
CA ALA A 75 18.05 7.67 -9.74
C ALA A 75 16.99 6.56 -9.74
N VAL A 76 15.86 6.80 -10.42
CA VAL A 76 14.74 5.84 -10.45
C VAL A 76 15.03 4.63 -11.32
N ASN A 77 14.55 3.47 -10.88
CA ASN A 77 14.49 2.26 -11.70
C ASN A 77 13.06 2.12 -12.26
N LYS A 78 12.93 2.03 -13.59
CA LYS A 78 11.64 1.91 -14.28
C LYS A 78 10.92 0.57 -14.02
N ASP A 79 11.66 -0.45 -13.60
CA ASP A 79 11.12 -1.75 -13.23
C ASP A 79 10.50 -1.75 -11.82
N ILE A 80 10.86 -0.78 -10.97
CA ILE A 80 10.39 -0.68 -9.59
C ILE A 80 9.41 0.48 -9.49
N PHE A 81 8.12 0.17 -9.64
CA PHE A 81 7.06 1.17 -9.54
C PHE A 81 5.85 0.69 -8.74
N VAL A 82 5.03 1.66 -8.34
CA VAL A 82 3.67 1.46 -7.82
C VAL A 82 2.70 2.38 -8.54
N GLU A 83 1.46 1.96 -8.64
CA GLU A 83 0.37 2.80 -9.12
C GLU A 83 -0.34 3.41 -7.92
N TYR A 84 -0.29 4.74 -7.81
CA TYR A 84 -0.93 5.51 -6.76
C TYR A 84 -1.81 6.59 -7.38
N LYS A 85 -3.12 6.57 -7.07
CA LYS A 85 -4.13 7.50 -7.62
C LYS A 85 -4.09 7.61 -9.16
N GLY A 86 -3.92 6.48 -9.84
CA GLY A 86 -3.87 6.41 -11.32
C GLY A 86 -2.59 6.96 -11.95
N LYS A 87 -1.54 7.22 -11.15
CA LYS A 87 -0.22 7.63 -11.63
C LYS A 87 0.84 6.61 -11.20
N LYS A 88 1.84 6.39 -12.04
CA LYS A 88 3.00 5.55 -11.71
C LYS A 88 4.03 6.36 -10.92
N VAL A 89 4.50 5.78 -9.82
CA VAL A 89 5.60 6.30 -9.00
C VAL A 89 6.73 5.30 -9.06
N TYR A 90 7.91 5.75 -9.48
CA TYR A 90 9.10 4.93 -9.65
C TYR A 90 10.04 5.08 -8.46
N PHE A 91 10.86 4.05 -8.21
CA PHE A 91 11.78 4.04 -7.08
C PHE A 91 13.15 3.53 -7.48
N CYS A 92 14.18 3.95 -6.75
CA CYS A 92 15.54 3.45 -6.97
C CYS A 92 15.74 2.02 -6.42
N CYS A 93 14.88 1.58 -5.50
CA CYS A 93 15.07 0.32 -4.76
C CYS A 93 13.72 -0.30 -4.30
N PRO A 94 13.64 -1.63 -4.10
CA PRO A 94 12.41 -2.27 -3.66
C PRO A 94 12.02 -1.87 -2.23
N GLU A 95 12.98 -1.58 -1.36
CA GLU A 95 12.72 -1.05 -0.02
C GLU A 95 12.04 0.33 -0.07
N CYS A 96 12.44 1.16 -1.03
CA CYS A 96 11.90 2.48 -1.27
C CYS A 96 10.43 2.39 -1.68
N LYS A 97 10.09 1.43 -2.55
CA LYS A 97 8.70 1.08 -2.87
C LYS A 97 7.93 0.68 -1.60
N ALA A 98 8.45 -0.23 -0.79
CA ALA A 98 7.78 -0.69 0.43
C ALA A 98 7.57 0.45 1.45
N LYS A 99 8.52 1.39 1.55
CA LYS A 99 8.37 2.60 2.39
C LYS A 99 7.27 3.52 1.87
N PHE A 100 7.19 3.70 0.55
CA PHE A 100 6.12 4.47 -0.06
C PHE A 100 4.75 3.83 0.15
N GLU A 101 4.61 2.50 0.03
CA GLU A 101 3.34 1.81 0.26
C GLU A 101 2.84 1.93 1.72
N LYS A 102 3.76 2.05 2.69
CA LYS A 102 3.41 2.27 4.10
C LYS A 102 2.96 3.70 4.37
N GLU A 103 3.62 4.69 3.77
CA GLU A 103 3.35 6.10 4.05
C GLU A 103 3.34 6.94 2.76
N PRO A 104 2.43 6.67 1.81
CA PRO A 104 2.47 7.31 0.49
C PRO A 104 2.26 8.82 0.59
N GLU A 105 1.45 9.25 1.55
CA GLU A 105 1.13 10.66 1.82
C GLU A 105 2.35 11.50 2.20
N LYS A 106 3.36 10.90 2.83
CA LYS A 106 4.62 11.58 3.17
C LYS A 106 5.47 11.93 1.94
N PHE A 107 5.33 11.14 0.87
CA PHE A 107 6.23 11.21 -0.29
C PHE A 107 5.58 11.83 -1.52
N ILE A 108 4.25 11.82 -1.63
CA ILE A 108 3.53 12.46 -2.75
C ILE A 108 3.79 13.95 -2.90
N ALA A 109 4.05 14.69 -1.81
CA ALA A 109 4.41 16.11 -1.88
C ALA A 109 5.75 16.36 -2.60
N LYS A 110 6.64 15.35 -2.65
CA LYS A 110 7.93 15.42 -3.35
C LYS A 110 7.84 14.99 -4.82
N LEU A 111 6.67 14.52 -5.26
CA LEU A 111 6.47 13.99 -6.59
C LEU A 111 5.85 15.07 -7.48
N PRO A 112 6.55 15.52 -8.55
CA PRO A 112 6.06 16.60 -9.41
C PRO A 112 4.70 16.28 -10.03
N GLN A 113 4.44 15.00 -10.31
CA GLN A 113 3.20 14.55 -10.94
C GLN A 113 1.93 14.68 -10.07
N PHE A 114 2.06 15.00 -8.77
CA PHE A 114 0.93 15.20 -7.84
C PHE A 114 0.76 16.65 -7.36
N ASN A 115 1.66 17.56 -7.71
CA ASN A 115 1.66 18.96 -7.25
C ASN A 115 0.98 19.92 -8.25
N LYS A 116 -0.12 19.48 -8.88
CA LYS A 116 -0.80 20.23 -9.94
C LYS A 116 -1.99 21.04 -9.42
#